data_AF-A0A7Y2E081-F1
#
_entry.id   AF-A0A7Y2E081-F1
#
_cell.length_a   1.000
_cell.length_b   1.000
_cell.length_c   1.000
_cell.angle_alpha   90.00
_cell.angle_beta   90.00
_cell.angle_gamma   90.00
#
_symmetry.space_group_name_H-M   'P 1'
#
loop_
_entity.id
_entity.type
_entity.pdbx_description
1 polymer ?
#
loop_
_entity_poly.entity_id
_entity_poly.type
_entity_poly.pdbx_seq_one_letter_code
_entity_poly.pdbx_strand_id
1 'polypeptide(L)' 'VSDTDQKVLALPIAGLISDKNGAEVAKQYSELDAMAKAMGSKLSAPYMTLSFMALLVIPKIKLSDLGLFDAEKIEFLKYD' A
#
# COMPACT_ATOMS: atom_id res chain seq x y z
N VAL A 1 -14.60 11.84 14.38
CA VAL A 1 -14.23 11.73 12.96
C VAL A 1 -13.55 13.04 12.62
N SER A 2 -12.25 13.04 12.34
CA SER A 2 -11.56 14.27 11.92
C SER A 2 -12.13 14.69 10.55
N ASP A 3 -12.34 15.99 10.32
CA ASP A 3 -12.70 16.58 9.02
C ASP A 3 -11.55 16.45 8.01
N THR A 4 -11.14 15.22 7.71
CA THR A 4 -10.03 14.91 6.81
C THR A 4 -10.57 14.79 5.39
N ASP A 5 -10.04 15.60 4.47
CA ASP A 5 -10.26 15.43 3.04
C ASP A 5 -9.89 13.99 2.61
N GLN A 6 -10.80 13.29 1.95
CA GLN A 6 -10.67 11.88 1.60
C GLN A 6 -10.82 11.68 0.09
N LYS A 7 -9.84 11.00 -0.51
CA LYS A 7 -9.91 10.50 -1.88
C LYS A 7 -9.81 8.98 -1.90
N VAL A 8 -10.56 8.34 -2.79
CA VAL A 8 -10.62 6.87 -2.91
C VAL A 8 -10.59 6.45 -4.38
N LEU A 9 -9.74 5.49 -4.71
CA LEU A 9 -9.71 4.78 -6.00
C LEU A 9 -10.32 3.39 -5.79
N ALA A 10 -11.51 3.14 -6.33
CA ALA A 10 -12.16 1.84 -6.21
C ALA A 10 -11.53 0.80 -7.16
N LEU A 11 -11.23 -0.38 -6.61
CA LEU A 11 -10.69 -1.55 -7.33
C LEU A 11 -11.65 -2.76 -7.19
N PRO A 12 -12.83 -2.73 -7.83
CA PRO A 12 -13.88 -3.75 -7.64
C PRO A 12 -13.47 -5.17 -8.04
N ILE A 13 -12.45 -5.33 -8.90
CA ILE A 13 -12.00 -6.65 -9.34
C ILE A 13 -10.88 -7.11 -8.41
N ALA A 14 -11.23 -8.00 -7.47
CA ALA A 14 -10.34 -8.62 -6.48
C ALA A 14 -9.54 -7.63 -5.60
N GLY A 15 -9.92 -6.35 -5.54
CA GLY A 15 -9.12 -5.33 -4.87
C GLY A 15 -7.85 -4.92 -5.63
N LEU A 16 -7.70 -5.36 -6.88
CA LEU A 16 -6.47 -5.18 -7.69
C LEU A 16 -6.71 -4.33 -8.94
N ILE A 17 -7.86 -4.49 -9.58
CA ILE A 17 -8.14 -3.89 -10.89
C ILE A 17 -9.42 -3.05 -10.83
N SER A 18 -9.40 -1.91 -11.51
CA SER A 18 -10.58 -1.09 -11.76
C SER A 18 -11.26 -1.50 -13.07
N ASP A 19 -12.59 -1.44 -13.11
CA ASP A 19 -13.41 -1.63 -14.31
C ASP A 19 -13.53 -0.36 -15.17
N LYS A 20 -12.91 0.74 -14.73
CA LYS A 20 -12.86 2.03 -15.43
C LYS A 20 -11.77 2.07 -16.50
N ASN A 21 -11.86 3.06 -17.40
CA ASN A 21 -10.82 3.28 -18.40
C ASN A 21 -9.49 3.74 -17.76
N GLY A 22 -8.38 3.44 -18.43
CA GLY A 22 -7.04 3.71 -17.90
C GLY A 22 -6.74 5.19 -17.66
N ALA A 23 -7.29 6.11 -18.46
CA ALA A 23 -7.06 7.55 -18.29
C ALA A 23 -7.74 8.08 -17.02
N GLU A 24 -8.96 7.63 -16.74
CA GLU A 24 -9.69 7.99 -15.52
C GLU A 24 -8.98 7.44 -14.26
N VAL A 25 -8.56 6.18 -14.30
CA VAL A 25 -7.80 5.53 -13.22
C VAL A 25 -6.47 6.25 -12.99
N ALA A 26 -5.74 6.59 -14.05
CA ALA A 26 -4.47 7.30 -13.95
C ALA A 26 -4.64 8.69 -13.33
N LYS A 27 -5.71 9.40 -13.67
CA LYS A 27 -6.04 10.70 -13.06
C LYS A 27 -6.31 10.56 -11.56
N GLN A 28 -7.20 9.64 -11.17
CA GLN A 28 -7.52 9.39 -9.75
C GLN A 28 -6.30 8.94 -8.95
N TYR A 29 -5.46 8.07 -9.53
CA TYR A 29 -4.21 7.64 -8.94
C TYR A 29 -3.21 8.80 -8.75
N SER A 30 -3.10 9.70 -9.73
CA SER A 30 -2.22 10.88 -9.64
C SER A 30 -2.65 11.84 -8.53
N GLU A 31 -3.96 12.00 -8.33
CA GLU A 31 -4.50 12.81 -7.23
C GLU A 31 -4.19 12.21 -5.85
N LEU A 32 -4.29 10.88 -5.73
CA LEU A 32 -3.91 10.16 -4.52
C LEU A 32 -2.41 10.25 -4.22
N ASP A 33 -1.56 10.13 -5.26
CA ASP A 33 -0.11 10.27 -5.17
C ASP A 33 0.30 11.66 -4.67
N ALA A 34 -0.33 12.71 -5.22
CA ALA A 34 -0.12 14.08 -4.78
C ALA A 34 -0.54 14.30 -3.33
N MET A 35 -1.69 13.75 -2.90
CA MET A 35 -2.16 13.81 -1.52
C MET A 35 -1.15 13.15 -0.55
N ALA A 36 -0.67 11.94 -0.88
CA ALA A 36 0.31 11.25 -0.05
C ALA A 36 1.64 12.02 0.07
N LYS A 37 2.09 12.66 -1.02
CA LYS A 37 3.29 13.52 -1.02
C LYS A 37 3.07 14.79 -0.19
N ALA A 38 1.90 15.43 -0.28
CA ALA A 38 1.54 16.58 0.54
C ALA A 38 1.50 16.24 2.05
N MET A 39 1.16 15.00 2.40
CA MET A 39 1.22 14.49 3.78
C MET A 39 2.65 14.15 4.25
N GLY A 40 3.68 14.40 3.42
CA GLY A 40 5.09 14.25 3.77
C GLY A 40 5.76 12.95 3.29
N SER A 41 5.08 12.15 2.46
CA SER A 41 5.71 10.97 1.85
C SER A 41 6.87 11.36 0.94
N LYS A 42 8.06 10.81 1.20
CA LYS A 42 9.26 10.98 0.38
C LYS A 42 9.42 9.90 -0.70
N LEU A 43 8.49 8.95 -0.77
CA LEU A 43 8.53 7.87 -1.75
C LEU A 43 8.18 8.42 -3.14
N SER A 44 8.89 7.97 -4.16
CA SER A 44 8.61 8.34 -5.55
C SER A 44 7.21 7.90 -6.00
N ALA A 45 6.81 6.68 -5.59
CA ALA A 45 5.50 6.08 -5.83
C ALA A 45 4.98 5.40 -4.54
N PRO A 46 4.35 6.14 -3.61
CA PRO A 46 3.95 5.63 -2.29
C PRO A 46 3.08 4.37 -2.34
N TYR A 47 2.07 4.36 -3.21
CA TYR A 47 1.13 3.23 -3.31
C TYR A 47 1.75 2.00 -3.96
N MET A 48 2.54 2.16 -5.02
CA MET A 48 3.25 1.03 -5.64
C MET A 48 4.22 0.38 -4.64
N THR A 49 4.97 1.17 -3.88
CA THR A 49 5.87 0.67 -2.84
C THR A 49 5.11 -0.10 -1.76
N LEU A 50 3.98 0.42 -1.30
CA LEU A 50 3.13 -0.26 -0.31
C LEU A 50 2.64 -1.63 -0.82
N SER A 51 2.27 -1.75 -2.09
CA SER A 51 1.85 -3.04 -2.67
C SER A 51 2.93 -4.13 -2.58
N PHE A 52 4.21 -3.76 -2.63
CA PHE A 52 5.33 -4.70 -2.44
C PHE A 52 5.60 -5.05 -0.97
N MET A 53 5.11 -4.25 -0.01
CA MET A 53 5.35 -4.54 1.41
C MET A 53 4.71 -5.87 1.83
N ALA A 54 3.57 -6.24 1.25
CA ALA A 54 2.85 -7.49 1.53
C ALA A 54 3.56 -8.77 1.06
N LEU A 55 4.62 -8.67 0.25
CA LEU A 55 5.38 -9.85 -0.18
C LEU A 55 6.31 -10.32 0.95
N LEU A 56 6.04 -11.51 1.50
CA LEU A 56 6.78 -12.09 2.64
C LEU A 56 8.17 -12.65 2.29
N VAL A 57 8.54 -12.66 1.01
CA VAL A 57 9.75 -13.37 0.54
C VAL A 57 11.03 -12.52 0.57
N ILE A 58 10.90 -11.18 0.61
CA ILE A 58 12.02 -10.21 0.57
C ILE A 58 11.51 -8.89 1.16
N PRO A 59 12.18 -8.13 2.07
CA PRO A 59 13.39 -8.32 2.92
C PRO A 59 13.27 -9.26 4.16
N LYS A 60 14.38 -9.37 4.92
CA LYS A 60 14.57 -10.20 6.14
C LYS A 60 13.42 -10.16 7.15
N ILE A 61 12.96 -8.97 7.54
CA ILE A 61 11.83 -8.80 8.46
C ILE A 61 10.66 -8.18 7.70
N LYS A 62 9.48 -8.77 7.85
CA LYS A 62 8.24 -8.36 7.18
C LYS A 62 7.08 -8.29 8.14
N LEU A 63 6.14 -7.39 7.85
CA LEU A 63 4.85 -7.36 8.53
C LEU A 63 3.84 -8.16 7.71
N SER A 64 3.24 -9.16 8.34
CA SER A 64 2.12 -9.93 7.82
C SER A 64 0.84 -9.60 8.59
N ASP A 65 -0.27 -10.18 8.16
CA ASP A 65 -1.54 -10.22 8.88
C ASP A 65 -1.44 -10.91 10.25
N LEU A 66 -0.48 -11.81 10.45
CA LEU A 66 -0.22 -12.52 11.71
C LEU A 66 0.86 -11.88 12.59
N GLY A 67 1.44 -10.75 12.17
CA GLY A 67 2.49 -10.04 12.89
C GLY A 67 3.83 -10.02 12.14
N LEU A 68 4.91 -9.73 12.86
CA LEU A 68 6.26 -9.60 12.29
C LEU A 68 6.87 -10.99 12.00
N PHE A 69 7.28 -11.19 10.77
CA PHE A 69 7.79 -12.44 10.22
C PHE A 69 9.25 -12.28 9.79
N ASP A 70 10.12 -13.19 10.22
CA ASP A 70 11.50 -13.31 9.78
C ASP A 70 11.58 -14.30 8.61
N ALA A 71 11.84 -13.77 7.41
CA ALA A 71 11.92 -14.54 6.17
C ALA A 71 13.22 -15.37 6.06
N GLU A 72 14.28 -15.04 6.82
CA GLU A 72 15.51 -15.83 6.84
C GLU A 72 15.34 -17.09 7.69
N LYS A 73 14.61 -16.98 8.80
CA LYS A 73 14.32 -18.09 9.72
C LYS A 73 12.99 -18.79 9.46
N ILE A 74 12.13 -18.20 8.64
CA ILE A 74 10.77 -18.68 8.33
C ILE A 74 9.96 -18.85 9.63
N GLU A 75 9.96 -17.82 10.48
CA GLU A 75 9.26 -17.82 11.76
C GLU A 75 8.68 -16.45 12.13
N PHE A 76 7.67 -16.45 13.01
CA PHE A 76 7.11 -15.22 13.58
C PHE A 76 7.93 -14.76 14.79
N LEU A 77 8.25 -13.47 14.83
CA LEU A 77 8.90 -12.84 15.97
C LEU A 77 7.93 -12.76 17.15
N LYS A 78 8.38 -13.25 18.31
CA LYS A 78 7.67 -13.14 19.58
C LYS A 78 8.15 -11.88 20.30
N TYR A 79 7.22 -11.16 20.90
CA TYR A 79 7.48 -10.03 21.78
C TYR A 79 6.84 -10.36 23.13
N ASP A 80 7.59 -10.17 24.21
CA ASP A 80 7.10 -10.27 25.59
C ASP A 80 6.39 -8.98 26.01
#